data_AF-A0A419F7F4-F1
#
_entry.id   AF-A0A419F7F4-F1
#
_cell.length_a   1.000
_cell.length_b   1.000
_cell.length_c   1.000
_cell.angle_alpha   90.00
_cell.angle_beta   90.00
_cell.angle_gamma   90.00
#
_symmetry.space_group_name_H-M   'P 1'
#
loop_
_entity.id
_entity.type
_entity.pdbx_description
1 polymer ?
#
loop_
_entity_poly.entity_id
_entity_poly.type
_entity_poly.pdbx_seq_one_letter_code
_entity_poly.pdbx_strand_id
1 'polypeptide(L)'
;MQLINTIITAFFDLILSPFSGLSPIWGLLVVSVLTGIVMVIIFKYTSNQSAIRETKDKISAYFMEIRLFKDDLGLMLDAQRRILRTNLRYMKYSVMPMLVMIVPVILILAQLGIRYANRPLRVGESALVKLKLAQDAPDDLPVSVETSDGIRLETPLFRMPGEGAVEFRIGVAEEGEHKLLIHVGDETVRESIIATRQVRRVYPSRTQASFSAALLAPGQEPLPENSALDELQLELPPQTLTVFGIHVNWLVFFFIASIAAGYSLKGVFRVQL
;
A
#
# COMPACT_ATOMS: atom_id res chain seq x y z
N MET A 1 7.37 17.21 3.69
CA MET A 1 6.69 15.97 3.26
C MET A 1 6.40 15.96 1.76
N GLN A 2 5.76 17.00 1.22
CA GLN A 2 5.40 17.05 -0.21
C GLN A 2 6.59 16.78 -1.14
N LEU A 3 7.74 17.44 -0.95
CA LEU A 3 8.93 17.21 -1.79
C LEU A 3 9.41 15.75 -1.78
N ILE A 4 9.50 15.13 -0.60
CA ILE A 4 9.93 13.73 -0.44
C ILE A 4 8.94 12.81 -1.15
N ASN A 5 7.64 13.04 -0.94
CA ASN A 5 6.59 12.27 -1.60
C ASN A 5 6.67 12.42 -3.11
N THR A 6 6.87 13.64 -3.64
CA THR A 6 7.02 13.87 -5.07
C THR A 6 8.23 13.11 -5.64
N ILE A 7 9.38 13.13 -4.96
CA ILE A 7 10.58 12.40 -5.40
C ILE A 7 10.33 10.89 -5.39
N ILE A 8 9.79 10.36 -4.30
CA ILE A 8 9.48 8.92 -4.19
C ILE A 8 8.46 8.53 -5.25
N THR A 9 7.38 9.29 -5.40
CA THR A 9 6.35 9.02 -6.38
C THR A 9 6.92 9.05 -7.80
N ALA A 10 7.77 10.02 -8.15
CA ALA A 10 8.43 10.10 -9.45
C ALA A 10 9.37 8.90 -9.70
N PHE A 11 10.09 8.44 -8.67
CA PHE A 11 10.92 7.24 -8.76
C PHE A 11 10.08 5.99 -9.05
N PHE A 12 8.94 5.82 -8.36
CA PHE A 12 8.02 4.72 -8.63
C PHE A 12 7.36 4.84 -10.01
N ASP A 13 7.01 6.04 -10.46
CA ASP A 13 6.49 6.27 -11.81
C ASP A 13 7.51 5.87 -12.87
N LEU A 14 8.79 6.22 -12.68
CA LEU A 14 9.86 5.85 -13.60
C LEU A 14 9.99 4.32 -13.71
N ILE A 15 10.05 3.63 -12.57
CA ILE A 15 10.19 2.15 -12.53
C ILE A 15 8.96 1.46 -13.11
N LEU A 16 7.75 1.95 -12.83
CA LEU A 16 6.50 1.28 -13.20
C LEU A 16 5.97 1.69 -14.58
N SER A 17 6.42 2.82 -15.14
CA SER A 17 5.96 3.31 -16.45
C SER A 17 6.03 2.27 -17.57
N PRO A 18 7.09 1.44 -17.72
CA PRO A 18 7.17 0.45 -18.80
C PRO A 18 6.15 -0.69 -18.66
N PHE A 19 5.62 -0.89 -17.45
CA PHE A 19 4.71 -1.98 -17.11
C PHE A 19 3.25 -1.54 -17.03
N SER A 20 2.97 -0.24 -17.19
CA SER A 20 1.63 0.35 -17.03
C SER A 20 0.59 -0.23 -18.01
N GLY A 21 1.00 -0.57 -19.23
CA GLY A 21 0.15 -1.21 -20.24
C GLY A 21 0.10 -2.74 -20.17
N LEU A 22 0.89 -3.37 -19.29
CA LEU A 22 0.92 -4.83 -19.13
C LEU A 22 -0.04 -5.28 -18.02
N SER A 23 -0.16 -6.59 -17.85
CA SER A 23 -0.82 -7.14 -16.66
C SER A 23 -0.16 -6.58 -15.38
N PRO A 24 -0.95 -6.14 -14.37
CA PRO A 24 -0.43 -5.50 -13.17
C PRO A 24 0.60 -6.36 -12.40
N ILE A 25 0.60 -7.68 -12.64
CA ILE A 25 1.55 -8.63 -12.04
C ILE A 25 3.00 -8.25 -12.34
N TRP A 26 3.31 -7.75 -13.53
CA TRP A 26 4.69 -7.49 -13.94
C TRP A 26 5.29 -6.31 -13.19
N GLY A 27 4.57 -5.19 -13.13
CA GLY A 27 5.00 -4.03 -12.36
C GLY A 27 5.16 -4.37 -10.88
N LEU A 28 4.21 -5.13 -10.32
CA LEU A 28 4.28 -5.56 -8.93
C LEU A 28 5.46 -6.51 -8.66
N LEU A 29 5.72 -7.47 -9.55
CA LEU A 29 6.84 -8.41 -9.44
C LEU A 29 8.18 -7.68 -9.41
N VAL A 30 8.39 -6.69 -10.29
CA VAL A 30 9.63 -5.91 -10.33
C VAL A 30 9.85 -5.18 -9.01
N VAL A 31 8.82 -4.48 -8.51
CA VAL A 31 8.92 -3.78 -7.21
C VAL A 31 9.13 -4.78 -6.07
N SER A 32 8.50 -5.95 -6.09
CA SER A 32 8.72 -7.00 -5.08
C SER A 32 10.16 -7.50 -5.08
N VAL A 33 10.76 -7.75 -6.25
CA VAL A 33 12.15 -8.19 -6.35
C VAL A 33 13.10 -7.11 -5.83
N LEU A 34 12.91 -5.86 -6.26
CA LEU A 34 13.69 -4.72 -5.76
C LEU A 34 13.54 -4.55 -4.25
N THR A 35 12.33 -4.71 -3.73
CA THR A 35 12.07 -4.68 -2.29
C THR A 35 12.83 -5.78 -1.58
N GLY A 36 12.75 -7.03 -2.04
CA GLY A 36 13.50 -8.15 -1.46
C GLY A 36 15.01 -7.88 -1.39
N ILE A 37 15.60 -7.31 -2.45
CA ILE A 37 17.00 -6.89 -2.48
C ILE A 37 17.29 -5.85 -1.40
N VAL A 38 16.52 -4.76 -1.37
CA VAL A 38 16.69 -3.66 -0.42
C VAL A 38 16.57 -4.16 1.02
N MET A 39 15.58 -5.02 1.31
CA MET A 39 15.37 -5.56 2.66
C MET A 39 16.53 -6.45 3.11
N VAL A 40 17.08 -7.30 2.22
CA VAL A 40 18.27 -8.12 2.54
C VAL A 40 19.48 -7.23 2.83
N ILE A 41 19.66 -6.15 2.07
CA ILE A 41 20.74 -5.18 2.29
C ILE A 41 20.58 -4.50 3.65
N ILE A 42 19.39 -3.94 3.93
CA ILE A 42 19.11 -3.30 5.22
C ILE A 42 19.34 -4.28 6.37
N PHE A 43 18.81 -5.50 6.26
CA PHE A 43 18.99 -6.52 7.28
C PHE A 43 20.47 -6.82 7.51
N LYS A 44 21.26 -6.98 6.45
CA LYS A 44 22.72 -7.22 6.54
C LYS A 44 23.44 -6.16 7.35
N TYR A 45 23.14 -4.88 7.11
CA TYR A 45 23.87 -3.77 7.71
C TYR A 45 23.37 -3.39 9.11
N THR A 46 22.14 -3.77 9.48
CA THR A 46 21.54 -3.41 10.77
C THR A 46 21.57 -4.54 11.79
N SER A 47 21.71 -5.80 11.34
CA SER A 47 21.73 -6.96 12.23
C SER A 47 23.15 -7.31 12.68
N ASN A 48 23.25 -7.88 13.88
CA ASN A 48 24.51 -8.43 14.37
C ASN A 48 24.73 -9.84 13.79
N GLN A 49 25.34 -9.89 12.61
CA GLN A 49 25.57 -11.12 11.84
C GLN A 49 26.41 -12.16 12.59
N SER A 50 27.41 -11.75 13.37
CA SER A 50 28.24 -12.68 14.15
C SER A 50 27.46 -13.31 15.31
N ALA A 51 26.68 -12.51 16.05
CA ALA A 51 25.84 -13.02 17.12
C ALA A 51 24.73 -13.94 16.59
N ILE A 52 24.16 -13.62 15.42
CA ILE A 52 23.20 -14.48 14.71
C ILE A 52 23.82 -15.83 14.38
N ARG A 53 25.04 -15.84 13.85
CA ARG A 53 25.77 -17.07 13.51
C ARG A 53 26.03 -17.93 14.73
N GLU A 54 26.60 -17.34 15.78
CA GLU A 54 26.89 -18.05 17.03
C GLU A 54 25.62 -18.66 17.64
N THR A 55 24.50 -17.93 17.57
CA THR A 55 23.21 -18.39 18.08
C THR A 55 22.67 -19.59 17.27
N LYS A 56 22.82 -19.58 15.95
CA LYS A 56 22.45 -20.71 15.07
C LYS A 56 23.32 -21.94 15.29
N ASP A 57 24.62 -21.75 15.48
CA ASP A 57 25.55 -22.83 15.76
C ASP A 57 25.21 -23.50 17.10
N LYS A 58 24.85 -22.71 18.14
CA LYS A 58 24.37 -23.22 19.43
C LYS A 58 23.06 -23.99 19.31
N ILE A 59 22.09 -23.48 18.56
CA ILE A 59 20.81 -24.18 18.33
C ILE A 59 21.08 -25.53 17.64
N SER A 60 21.97 -25.56 16.66
CA SER A 60 22.35 -26.79 15.95
C SER A 60 23.01 -27.80 16.90
N ALA A 61 23.88 -27.33 17.81
CA ALA A 61 24.49 -28.18 18.84
C ALA A 61 23.44 -28.79 19.78
N TYR A 62 22.45 -28.01 20.24
CA TYR A 62 21.36 -28.54 21.07
C TYR A 62 20.47 -29.55 20.32
N PHE A 63 20.26 -29.38 19.01
CA PHE A 63 19.58 -30.42 18.21
C PHE A 63 20.39 -31.72 18.15
N MET A 64 21.72 -31.64 18.08
CA MET A 64 22.58 -32.83 18.17
C MET A 64 22.54 -33.46 19.57
N GLU A 65 22.48 -32.66 20.64
CA GLU A 65 22.32 -33.13 22.02
C GLU A 65 21.02 -33.93 22.20
N ILE A 66 19.89 -33.43 21.68
CA ILE A 66 18.60 -34.15 21.68
C ILE A 66 18.73 -35.49 20.92
N ARG A 67 19.43 -35.50 19.79
CA ARG A 67 19.61 -36.72 18.99
C ARG A 67 20.50 -37.75 19.68
N LEU A 68 21.50 -37.29 20.46
CA LEU A 68 22.43 -38.14 21.20
C LEU A 68 21.81 -38.71 22.48
N PHE A 69 21.03 -37.91 23.21
CA PHE A 69 20.40 -38.27 24.49
C PHE A 69 18.90 -38.55 24.38
N LYS A 70 18.46 -39.13 23.27
CA LYS A 70 17.05 -39.42 22.97
C LYS A 70 16.34 -40.33 24.01
N ASP A 71 17.10 -41.07 24.80
CA ASP A 71 16.60 -42.02 25.79
C ASP A 71 16.53 -41.41 27.21
N ASP A 72 17.03 -40.18 27.40
CA ASP A 72 16.97 -39.44 28.66
C ASP A 72 16.04 -38.22 28.52
N LEU A 73 14.82 -38.35 29.04
CA LEU A 73 13.80 -37.30 28.99
C LEU A 73 14.24 -36.01 29.70
N GLY A 74 15.03 -36.10 30.77
CA GLY A 74 15.50 -34.93 31.51
C GLY A 74 16.47 -34.09 30.69
N LEU A 75 17.45 -34.74 30.06
CA LEU A 75 18.40 -34.09 29.17
C LEU A 75 17.72 -33.53 27.91
N MET A 76 16.76 -34.24 27.34
CA MET A 76 15.99 -33.73 26.20
C MET A 76 15.20 -32.46 26.54
N LEU A 77 14.51 -32.43 27.69
CA LEU A 77 13.74 -31.27 28.12
C LEU A 77 14.63 -30.06 28.42
N ASP A 78 15.81 -30.26 29.02
CA ASP A 78 16.77 -29.17 29.23
C ASP A 78 17.30 -28.63 27.90
N ALA A 79 17.66 -29.50 26.95
CA ALA A 79 18.09 -29.08 25.62
C ALA A 79 17.00 -28.29 24.88
N GLN A 80 15.73 -28.71 24.96
CA GLN A 80 14.60 -27.94 24.42
C GLN A 80 14.45 -26.57 25.09
N ARG A 81 14.58 -26.50 26.42
CA ARG A 81 14.55 -25.23 27.16
C ARG A 81 15.68 -24.30 26.73
N ARG A 82 16.88 -24.84 26.50
CA ARG A 82 18.04 -24.10 25.98
C ARG A 82 17.80 -23.62 24.55
N ILE A 83 17.23 -24.44 23.68
CA ILE A 83 16.81 -24.04 22.32
C ILE A 83 15.83 -22.87 22.40
N LEU A 84 14.78 -22.97 23.20
CA LEU A 84 13.78 -21.91 23.36
C LEU A 84 14.40 -20.59 23.84
N ARG A 85 15.23 -20.63 24.91
CA ARG A 85 15.93 -19.44 25.41
C ARG A 85 16.88 -18.83 24.36
N THR A 86 17.60 -19.68 23.64
CA THR A 86 18.55 -19.25 22.60
C THR A 86 17.80 -18.65 21.41
N ASN A 87 16.62 -19.19 21.07
CA ASN A 87 15.75 -18.63 20.04
C ASN A 87 15.15 -17.28 20.45
N LEU A 88 14.79 -17.08 21.72
CA LEU A 88 14.39 -15.75 22.21
C LEU A 88 15.51 -14.71 22.07
N ARG A 89 16.76 -15.12 22.34
CA ARG A 89 17.94 -14.27 22.11
C ARG A 89 18.16 -14.01 20.62
N TYR A 90 17.96 -15.01 19.77
CA TYR A 90 17.98 -14.86 18.30
C TYR A 90 16.97 -13.81 17.83
N MET A 91 15.72 -13.93 18.28
CA MET A 91 14.65 -12.98 17.92
C MET A 91 15.02 -11.56 18.32
N LYS A 92 15.62 -11.35 19.50
CA LYS A 92 16.09 -10.03 19.94
C LYS A 92 17.07 -9.39 18.96
N TYR A 93 17.97 -10.15 18.35
CA TYR A 93 18.90 -9.62 17.33
C TYR A 93 18.20 -9.24 16.01
N SER A 94 17.00 -9.76 15.76
CA SER A 94 16.21 -9.44 14.57
C SER A 94 15.28 -8.24 14.77
N VAL A 95 14.95 -7.86 16.01
CA VAL A 95 14.03 -6.74 16.32
C VAL A 95 14.53 -5.42 15.73
N MET A 96 15.81 -5.09 15.92
CA MET A 96 16.37 -3.82 15.45
C MET A 96 16.30 -3.70 13.91
N PRO A 97 16.78 -4.69 13.11
CA PRO A 97 16.56 -4.70 11.66
C PRO A 97 15.09 -4.57 11.26
N MET A 98 14.18 -5.28 11.93
CA MET A 98 12.75 -5.20 11.63
C MET A 98 12.21 -3.78 11.82
N LEU A 99 12.56 -3.12 12.92
CA LEU A 99 12.16 -1.72 13.16
C LEU A 99 12.69 -0.77 12.08
N VAL A 100 13.94 -0.95 11.64
CA VAL A 100 14.51 -0.15 10.55
C VAL A 100 13.80 -0.43 9.23
N MET A 101 13.40 -1.68 8.96
CA MET A 101 12.69 -2.06 7.73
C MET A 101 11.23 -1.56 7.67
N ILE A 102 10.59 -1.27 8.81
CA ILE A 102 9.20 -0.76 8.83
C ILE A 102 9.09 0.53 7.99
N VAL A 103 10.04 1.45 8.13
CA VAL A 103 10.01 2.75 7.44
C VAL A 103 9.96 2.60 5.91
N PRO A 104 10.92 1.92 5.25
CA PRO A 104 10.86 1.74 3.80
C PRO A 104 9.69 0.87 3.35
N VAL A 105 9.28 -0.16 4.13
CA VAL A 105 8.13 -0.98 3.78
C VAL A 105 6.84 -0.15 3.72
N ILE A 106 6.59 0.72 4.72
CA ILE A 106 5.40 1.58 4.70
C ILE A 106 5.40 2.50 3.48
N LEU A 107 6.56 3.10 3.14
CA LEU A 107 6.66 3.96 1.96
C LEU A 107 6.39 3.20 0.65
N ILE A 108 6.91 1.98 0.52
CA ILE A 108 6.65 1.11 -0.63
C ILE A 108 5.17 0.73 -0.69
N LEU A 109 4.57 0.34 0.45
CA LEU A 109 3.16 -0.04 0.51
C LEU A 109 2.23 1.12 0.18
N ALA A 110 2.53 2.35 0.62
CA ALA A 110 1.77 3.53 0.23
C ALA A 110 1.80 3.74 -1.30
N GLN A 111 2.97 3.65 -1.91
CA GLN A 111 3.15 3.80 -3.36
C GLN A 111 2.46 2.68 -4.16
N LEU A 112 2.51 1.45 -3.65
CA LEU A 112 1.79 0.33 -4.28
C LEU A 112 0.29 0.44 -4.06
N GLY A 113 -0.17 0.89 -2.88
CA GLY A 113 -1.57 1.04 -2.54
C GLY A 113 -2.30 1.94 -3.54
N ILE A 114 -1.75 3.12 -3.83
CA ILE A 114 -2.35 4.06 -4.79
C ILE A 114 -2.36 3.56 -6.24
N ARG A 115 -1.68 2.45 -6.57
CA ARG A 115 -1.60 1.89 -7.94
C ARG A 115 -2.27 0.52 -8.10
N TYR A 116 -2.34 -0.25 -7.01
CA TYR A 116 -2.73 -1.66 -7.04
C TYR A 116 -3.82 -2.02 -6.03
N ALA A 117 -4.25 -1.12 -5.15
CA ALA A 117 -5.42 -1.38 -4.29
C ALA A 117 -6.72 -1.27 -5.09
N ASN A 118 -6.86 -0.17 -5.83
CA ASN A 118 -7.99 0.09 -6.70
C ASN A 118 -7.50 0.30 -8.13
N ARG A 119 -8.38 0.05 -9.10
CA ARG A 119 -8.08 0.28 -10.51
C ARG A 119 -8.82 1.51 -11.03
N PRO A 120 -8.30 2.19 -12.06
CA PRO A 120 -9.06 3.19 -12.80
C PRO A 120 -10.38 2.62 -13.34
N LEU A 121 -11.34 3.52 -13.52
CA LEU A 121 -12.61 3.18 -14.15
C LEU A 121 -12.39 2.82 -15.61
N ARG A 122 -13.32 2.06 -16.18
CA ARG A 122 -13.34 1.74 -17.61
C ARG A 122 -14.56 2.39 -18.25
N VAL A 123 -14.50 2.58 -19.56
CA VAL A 123 -15.64 3.04 -20.36
C VAL A 123 -16.85 2.13 -20.12
N GLY A 124 -17.99 2.73 -19.78
CA GLY A 124 -19.23 2.05 -19.43
C GLY A 124 -19.36 1.66 -17.95
N GLU A 125 -18.34 1.88 -17.11
CA GLU A 125 -18.45 1.72 -15.66
C GLU A 125 -18.90 3.02 -15.00
N SER A 126 -19.50 2.88 -13.82
CA SER A 126 -19.95 3.99 -12.99
C SER A 126 -19.29 3.90 -11.62
N ALA A 127 -19.11 5.05 -10.97
CA ALA A 127 -18.59 5.17 -9.61
C ALA A 127 -19.51 6.05 -8.77
N LEU A 128 -19.64 5.69 -7.49
CA LEU A 128 -20.30 6.54 -6.51
C LEU A 128 -19.27 7.57 -6.00
N VAL A 129 -19.66 8.83 -6.01
CA VAL A 129 -18.93 9.94 -5.40
C VAL A 129 -19.69 10.31 -4.14
N LYS A 130 -18.99 10.28 -3.00
CA LYS A 130 -19.51 10.72 -1.70
C LYS A 130 -18.73 11.94 -1.24
N LEU A 131 -19.45 13.03 -1.04
CA LEU A 131 -18.93 14.28 -0.52
C LEU A 131 -19.35 14.38 0.94
N LYS A 132 -18.39 14.48 1.85
CA LYS A 132 -18.65 14.72 3.27
C LYS A 132 -18.38 16.19 3.56
N LEU A 133 -19.43 16.90 3.96
CA LEU A 133 -19.36 18.31 4.31
C LEU A 133 -18.70 18.47 5.70
N ALA A 134 -18.09 19.62 5.92
CA ALA A 134 -17.54 19.98 7.22
C ALA A 134 -18.63 20.00 8.30
N GLN A 135 -18.27 19.67 9.55
CA GLN A 135 -19.25 19.57 10.65
C GLN A 135 -19.97 20.88 10.96
N ASP A 136 -19.35 22.01 10.65
CA ASP A 136 -19.87 23.37 10.82
C ASP A 136 -20.53 23.93 9.55
N ALA A 137 -20.54 23.16 8.45
CA ALA A 137 -21.20 23.57 7.22
C ALA A 137 -22.74 23.57 7.38
N PRO A 138 -23.44 24.59 6.86
CA PRO A 138 -24.90 24.61 6.87
C PRO A 138 -25.54 23.43 6.13
N ASP A 139 -26.65 22.92 6.67
CA ASP A 139 -27.43 21.83 6.07
C ASP A 139 -28.04 22.20 4.70
N ASP A 140 -28.19 23.47 4.41
CA ASP A 140 -28.73 24.01 3.16
C ASP A 140 -27.64 24.53 2.21
N LEU A 141 -26.36 24.29 2.53
CA LEU A 141 -25.24 24.74 1.71
C LEU A 141 -25.41 24.24 0.24
N PRO A 142 -25.40 25.15 -0.75
CA PRO A 142 -25.65 24.77 -2.13
C PRO A 142 -24.48 23.94 -2.66
N VAL A 143 -24.80 22.78 -3.24
CA VAL A 143 -23.83 21.89 -3.89
C VAL A 143 -24.27 21.67 -5.33
N SER A 144 -23.38 21.93 -6.28
CA SER A 144 -23.56 21.60 -7.69
C SER A 144 -22.32 20.93 -8.26
N VAL A 145 -22.52 20.16 -9.32
CA VAL A 145 -21.45 19.36 -9.94
C VAL A 145 -21.48 19.59 -11.43
N GLU A 146 -20.33 19.92 -11.99
CA GLU A 146 -20.11 20.02 -13.44
C GLU A 146 -19.14 18.93 -13.88
N THR A 147 -19.49 18.25 -14.96
CA THR A 147 -18.73 17.16 -15.55
C THR A 147 -18.13 17.61 -16.88
N SER A 148 -16.84 17.34 -17.13
CA SER A 148 -16.26 17.53 -18.46
C SER A 148 -16.77 16.51 -19.47
N ASP A 149 -16.46 16.74 -20.75
CA ASP A 149 -16.62 15.73 -21.80
C ASP A 149 -15.98 14.40 -21.34
N GLY A 150 -16.65 13.28 -21.65
CA GLY A 150 -16.17 11.93 -21.32
C GLY A 150 -16.64 11.33 -19.98
N ILE A 151 -17.24 12.13 -19.09
CA ILE A 151 -17.97 11.64 -17.91
C ILE A 151 -19.38 12.24 -17.88
N ARG A 152 -20.35 11.51 -17.33
CA ARG A 152 -21.74 11.95 -17.22
C ARG A 152 -22.25 11.79 -15.79
N LEU A 153 -23.08 12.73 -15.35
CA LEU A 153 -23.82 12.60 -14.11
C LEU A 153 -25.01 11.65 -14.35
N GLU A 154 -25.03 10.49 -13.69
CA GLU A 154 -26.08 9.47 -13.89
C GLU A 154 -27.24 9.63 -12.91
N THR A 155 -27.00 10.21 -11.74
CA THR A 155 -28.03 10.44 -10.72
C THR A 155 -28.02 11.90 -10.28
N PRO A 156 -29.18 12.46 -9.89
CA PRO A 156 -29.19 13.74 -9.20
C PRO A 156 -28.39 13.65 -7.89
N LEU A 157 -27.94 14.79 -7.38
CA LEU A 157 -27.28 14.88 -6.08
C LEU A 157 -28.28 14.49 -4.99
N PHE A 158 -27.91 13.49 -4.20
CA PHE A 158 -28.70 13.01 -3.07
C PHE A 158 -28.06 13.47 -1.77
N ARG A 159 -28.73 14.39 -1.06
CA ARG A 159 -28.24 14.91 0.23
C ARG A 159 -28.75 14.03 1.37
N MET A 160 -27.86 13.71 2.30
CA MET A 160 -28.10 12.92 3.51
C MET A 160 -27.78 13.79 4.74
N PRO A 161 -28.74 14.60 5.23
CA PRO A 161 -28.51 15.54 6.33
C PRO A 161 -27.98 14.87 7.60
N GLY A 162 -28.49 13.68 7.94
CA GLY A 162 -28.03 12.93 9.13
C GLY A 162 -26.58 12.47 9.09
N GLU A 163 -25.95 12.43 7.90
CA GLU A 163 -24.53 12.07 7.72
C GLU A 163 -23.66 13.28 7.33
N GLY A 164 -24.26 14.45 7.11
CA GLY A 164 -23.57 15.61 6.53
C GLY A 164 -22.97 15.30 5.16
N ALA A 165 -23.63 14.44 4.37
CA ALA A 165 -23.07 13.91 3.12
C ALA A 165 -23.94 14.20 1.90
N VAL A 166 -23.31 14.30 0.74
CA VAL A 166 -23.96 14.36 -0.57
C VAL A 166 -23.39 13.26 -1.46
N GLU A 167 -24.26 12.42 -2.00
CA GLU A 167 -23.89 11.28 -2.82
C GLU A 167 -24.46 11.42 -4.23
N PHE A 168 -23.67 11.05 -5.24
CA PHE A 168 -24.11 10.98 -6.62
C PHE A 168 -23.26 9.99 -7.41
N ARG A 169 -23.81 9.50 -8.53
CA ARG A 169 -23.13 8.55 -9.41
C ARG A 169 -22.67 9.24 -10.67
N ILE A 170 -21.42 8.98 -11.03
CA ILE A 170 -20.85 9.36 -12.32
C ILE A 170 -20.65 8.11 -13.18
N GLY A 171 -20.91 8.24 -14.47
CA GLY A 171 -20.65 7.22 -15.48
C GLY A 171 -19.53 7.67 -16.41
N VAL A 172 -18.66 6.74 -16.81
CA VAL A 172 -17.57 7.01 -17.74
C VAL A 172 -18.01 6.71 -19.17
N ALA A 173 -17.97 7.72 -20.04
CA ALA A 173 -18.33 7.61 -21.45
C ALA A 173 -17.11 7.45 -22.37
N GLU A 174 -15.98 8.05 -22.03
CA GLU A 174 -14.76 8.03 -22.87
C GLU A 174 -13.53 7.62 -22.09
N GLU A 175 -12.52 7.04 -22.77
CA GLU A 175 -11.22 6.75 -22.17
C GLU A 175 -10.39 8.04 -22.08
N GLY A 176 -9.76 8.29 -20.94
CA GLY A 176 -9.00 9.53 -20.73
C GLY A 176 -8.95 9.98 -19.28
N GLU A 177 -8.45 11.18 -19.08
CA GLU A 177 -8.47 11.88 -17.80
C GLU A 177 -9.49 13.01 -17.88
N HIS A 178 -10.54 12.89 -17.07
CA HIS A 178 -11.72 13.75 -17.12
C HIS A 178 -11.81 14.59 -15.84
N LYS A 179 -12.41 15.76 -15.92
CA LYS A 179 -12.50 16.70 -14.78
C LYS A 179 -13.90 16.70 -14.21
N LEU A 180 -13.97 16.54 -12.90
CA LEU A 180 -15.16 16.73 -12.09
C LEU A 180 -14.98 18.03 -11.29
N LEU A 181 -15.81 19.02 -11.57
CA LEU A 181 -15.85 20.27 -10.81
C LEU A 181 -17.01 20.18 -9.81
N ILE A 182 -16.69 20.37 -8.54
CA ILE A 182 -17.65 20.31 -7.44
C ILE A 182 -17.69 21.71 -6.84
N HIS A 183 -18.85 22.34 -6.92
CA HIS A 183 -19.10 23.65 -6.33
C HIS A 183 -19.82 23.43 -5.00
N VAL A 184 -19.23 23.94 -3.92
CA VAL A 184 -19.76 23.86 -2.55
C VAL A 184 -19.77 25.28 -1.98
N GLY A 185 -20.93 25.93 -1.98
CA GLY A 185 -21.01 27.37 -1.72
C GLY A 185 -20.20 28.17 -2.75
N ASP A 186 -19.26 28.98 -2.26
CA ASP A 186 -18.32 29.77 -3.09
C ASP A 186 -17.04 29.00 -3.48
N GLU A 187 -16.84 27.80 -2.93
CA GLU A 187 -15.66 26.98 -3.18
C GLU A 187 -15.85 26.10 -4.41
N THR A 188 -14.80 25.95 -5.22
CA THR A 188 -14.77 25.00 -6.34
C THR A 188 -13.62 24.01 -6.15
N VAL A 189 -13.96 22.76 -5.87
CA VAL A 189 -13.02 21.64 -5.77
C VAL A 189 -12.94 20.94 -7.11
N ARG A 190 -11.72 20.67 -7.59
CA ARG A 190 -11.49 19.95 -8.84
C ARG A 190 -10.95 18.57 -8.54
N GLU A 191 -11.60 17.55 -9.09
CA GLU A 191 -11.19 16.16 -8.99
C GLU A 191 -10.96 15.57 -10.39
N SER A 192 -9.94 14.72 -10.54
CA SER A 192 -9.60 14.10 -11.82
C SER A 192 -10.05 12.64 -11.83
N ILE A 193 -10.97 12.31 -12.74
CA ILE A 193 -11.49 10.96 -12.94
C ILE A 193 -10.70 10.30 -14.06
N ILE A 194 -9.93 9.28 -13.71
CA ILE A 194 -9.10 8.54 -14.67
C ILE A 194 -9.88 7.33 -15.16
N ALA A 195 -10.12 7.30 -16.47
CA ALA A 195 -10.72 6.21 -17.20
C ALA A 195 -9.68 5.55 -18.10
N THR A 196 -9.19 4.35 -17.75
CA THR A 196 -8.25 3.60 -18.59
C THR A 196 -8.14 2.14 -18.19
N ARG A 197 -7.63 1.31 -19.10
CA ARG A 197 -7.24 -0.08 -18.80
C ARG A 197 -5.83 -0.20 -18.22
N GLN A 198 -5.02 0.84 -18.32
CA GLN A 198 -3.65 0.85 -17.82
C GLN A 198 -3.59 0.98 -16.29
N VAL A 199 -2.52 0.46 -15.70
CA VAL A 199 -2.23 0.71 -14.29
C VAL A 199 -1.84 2.18 -14.13
N ARG A 200 -2.63 2.92 -13.36
CA ARG A 200 -2.40 4.34 -13.03
C ARG A 200 -2.57 4.54 -11.53
N ARG A 201 -2.03 5.65 -11.04
CA ARG A 201 -2.31 6.11 -9.68
C ARG A 201 -3.77 6.55 -9.61
N VAL A 202 -4.49 6.06 -8.61
CA VAL A 202 -5.84 6.47 -8.29
C VAL A 202 -5.94 6.67 -6.79
N TYR A 203 -6.72 7.67 -6.39
CA TYR A 203 -6.94 8.00 -4.99
C TYR A 203 -8.44 7.83 -4.70
N PRO A 204 -8.83 6.83 -3.90
CA PRO A 204 -10.25 6.57 -3.61
C PRO A 204 -10.83 7.58 -2.61
N SER A 205 -9.98 8.33 -1.90
CA SER A 205 -10.42 9.42 -1.05
C SER A 205 -9.45 10.58 -1.11
N ARG A 206 -9.96 11.78 -0.86
CA ARG A 206 -9.22 13.03 -0.73
C ARG A 206 -9.71 13.73 0.52
N THR A 207 -8.80 14.05 1.42
CA THR A 207 -9.09 14.73 2.69
C THR A 207 -8.31 16.03 2.79
N GLN A 208 -8.59 16.81 3.82
CA GLN A 208 -7.69 17.86 4.29
C GLN A 208 -6.30 17.30 4.63
N ALA A 209 -5.32 18.21 4.70
CA ALA A 209 -3.93 17.88 4.96
C ALA A 209 -3.76 17.22 6.35
N SER A 210 -3.29 15.99 6.37
CA SER A 210 -2.94 15.27 7.60
C SER A 210 -1.68 14.43 7.40
N PHE A 211 -1.01 14.06 8.50
CA PHE A 211 0.18 13.20 8.42
C PHE A 211 -0.13 11.84 7.80
N SER A 212 -1.27 11.24 8.17
CA SER A 212 -1.73 9.97 7.62
C SER A 212 -2.09 10.08 6.14
N ALA A 213 -2.79 11.14 5.71
CA ALA A 213 -3.08 11.37 4.30
C ALA A 213 -1.79 11.57 3.48
N ALA A 214 -0.84 12.34 4.00
CA ALA A 214 0.46 12.54 3.34
C ALA A 214 1.24 11.23 3.20
N LEU A 215 1.07 10.28 4.12
CA LEU A 215 1.75 8.99 4.08
C LEU A 215 1.04 7.97 3.20
N LEU A 216 -0.30 7.88 3.27
CA LEU A 216 -1.11 6.86 2.60
C LEU A 216 -1.54 7.24 1.18
N ALA A 217 -1.66 8.54 0.89
CA ALA A 217 -1.99 9.08 -0.42
C ALA A 217 -0.86 10.00 -0.95
N PRO A 218 0.36 9.46 -1.15
CA PRO A 218 1.50 10.28 -1.52
C PRO A 218 1.34 10.86 -2.93
N GLY A 219 1.40 12.20 -3.04
CA GLY A 219 1.29 12.91 -4.31
C GLY A 219 -0.13 13.32 -4.68
N GLN A 220 -1.12 13.06 -3.83
CA GLN A 220 -2.43 13.69 -3.92
C GLN A 220 -2.37 15.11 -3.33
N GLU A 221 -2.99 16.07 -4.03
CA GLU A 221 -3.18 17.41 -3.49
C GLU A 221 -4.28 17.36 -2.41
N PRO A 222 -4.03 17.80 -1.17
CA PRO A 222 -5.07 17.80 -0.14
C PRO A 222 -6.20 18.79 -0.48
N LEU A 223 -7.31 18.69 0.26
CA LEU A 223 -8.32 19.75 0.28
C LEU A 223 -7.78 20.99 1.01
N PRO A 224 -8.23 22.21 0.66
CA PRO A 224 -7.91 23.42 1.40
C PRO A 224 -8.25 23.31 2.90
N GLU A 225 -7.45 23.90 3.79
CA GLU A 225 -7.65 23.78 5.25
C GLU A 225 -8.99 24.35 5.74
N ASN A 226 -9.54 25.34 5.05
CA ASN A 226 -10.84 25.95 5.35
C ASN A 226 -11.91 25.55 4.31
N SER A 227 -11.78 24.36 3.74
CA SER A 227 -12.74 23.84 2.77
C SER A 227 -14.07 23.52 3.46
N ALA A 228 -15.19 23.79 2.79
CA ALA A 228 -16.51 23.35 3.24
C ALA A 228 -16.69 21.82 3.09
N LEU A 229 -15.69 21.14 2.52
CA LEU A 229 -15.62 19.71 2.32
C LEU A 229 -14.55 19.09 3.23
N ASP A 230 -14.95 18.14 4.07
CA ASP A 230 -14.04 17.36 4.91
C ASP A 230 -13.37 16.25 4.11
N GLU A 231 -14.15 15.57 3.27
CA GLU A 231 -13.72 14.40 2.53
C GLU A 231 -14.46 14.23 1.20
N LEU A 232 -13.72 13.92 0.14
CA LEU A 232 -14.24 13.45 -1.13
C LEU A 232 -13.87 11.98 -1.26
N GLN A 233 -14.84 11.09 -1.35
CA GLN A 233 -14.63 9.67 -1.60
C GLN A 233 -15.15 9.27 -2.98
N LEU A 234 -14.40 8.41 -3.65
CA LEU A 234 -14.72 7.81 -4.93
C LEU A 234 -14.68 6.29 -4.76
N GLU A 235 -15.83 5.64 -4.93
CA GLU A 235 -15.92 4.19 -4.88
C GLU A 235 -15.34 3.57 -6.16
N LEU A 236 -14.06 3.23 -6.08
CA LEU A 236 -13.33 2.61 -7.19
C LEU A 236 -13.33 1.08 -7.07
N PRO A 237 -13.47 0.36 -8.20
CA PRO A 237 -13.39 -1.09 -8.20
C PRO A 237 -12.02 -1.57 -7.69
N PRO A 238 -11.97 -2.64 -6.87
CA PRO A 238 -10.71 -3.19 -6.41
C PRO A 238 -9.90 -3.76 -7.58
N GLN A 239 -8.58 -3.63 -7.51
CA GLN A 239 -7.68 -4.22 -8.49
C GLN A 239 -7.44 -5.68 -8.12
N THR A 240 -7.95 -6.60 -8.92
CA THR A 240 -7.71 -8.04 -8.77
C THR A 240 -6.50 -8.46 -9.60
N LEU A 241 -5.62 -9.27 -9.02
CA LEU A 241 -4.56 -9.96 -9.77
C LEU A 241 -4.99 -11.39 -10.06
N THR A 242 -4.65 -11.90 -11.25
CA THR A 242 -4.95 -13.30 -11.62
C THR A 242 -3.64 -14.02 -11.89
N VAL A 243 -3.22 -14.87 -10.95
CA VAL A 243 -1.97 -15.63 -11.01
C VAL A 243 -2.32 -17.10 -11.18
N PHE A 244 -1.91 -17.72 -12.29
CA PHE A 244 -2.28 -19.10 -12.65
C PHE A 244 -3.79 -19.39 -12.59
N GLY A 245 -4.63 -18.41 -12.94
CA GLY A 245 -6.08 -18.52 -12.90
C GLY A 245 -6.72 -18.30 -11.52
N ILE A 246 -5.92 -18.04 -10.47
CA ILE A 246 -6.40 -17.77 -9.11
C ILE A 246 -6.37 -16.27 -8.86
N HIS A 247 -7.45 -15.73 -8.26
CA HIS A 247 -7.47 -14.34 -7.82
C HIS A 247 -6.66 -14.17 -6.54
N VAL A 248 -5.65 -13.30 -6.60
CA VAL A 248 -4.73 -13.04 -5.48
C VAL A 248 -4.76 -11.55 -5.14
N ASN A 249 -4.79 -11.25 -3.85
CA ASN A 249 -4.64 -9.88 -3.37
C ASN A 249 -3.21 -9.38 -3.64
N TRP A 250 -3.08 -8.14 -4.12
CA TRP A 250 -1.79 -7.55 -4.46
C TRP A 250 -0.79 -7.54 -3.30
N LEU A 251 -1.26 -7.33 -2.07
CA LEU A 251 -0.42 -7.27 -0.88
C LEU A 251 0.16 -8.65 -0.57
N VAL A 252 -0.66 -9.70 -0.70
CA VAL A 252 -0.22 -11.10 -0.52
C VAL A 252 0.83 -11.46 -1.57
N PHE A 253 0.55 -11.15 -2.85
CA PHE A 253 1.51 -11.40 -3.92
C PHE A 253 2.82 -10.65 -3.67
N PHE A 254 2.73 -9.37 -3.31
CA PHE A 254 3.89 -8.52 -3.04
C PHE A 254 4.79 -9.10 -1.96
N PHE A 255 4.23 -9.51 -0.81
CA PHE A 255 5.02 -10.09 0.27
C PHE A 255 5.64 -11.43 -0.12
N ILE A 256 4.87 -12.34 -0.73
CA ILE A 256 5.38 -13.65 -1.15
C ILE A 256 6.53 -13.48 -2.15
N ALA A 257 6.35 -12.65 -3.18
CA ALA A 257 7.37 -12.40 -4.19
C ALA A 257 8.61 -11.71 -3.60
N SER A 258 8.43 -10.74 -2.69
CA SER A 258 9.55 -10.05 -2.04
C SER A 258 10.35 -10.97 -1.12
N ILE A 259 9.69 -11.82 -0.35
CA ILE A 259 10.33 -12.83 0.51
C ILE A 259 11.07 -13.85 -0.35
N ALA A 260 10.44 -14.36 -1.41
CA ALA A 260 11.07 -15.31 -2.33
C ALA A 260 12.32 -14.71 -2.99
N ALA A 261 12.26 -13.46 -3.43
CA ALA A 261 13.39 -12.74 -4.01
C ALA A 261 14.52 -12.53 -2.97
N GLY A 262 14.17 -12.03 -1.78
CA GLY A 262 15.15 -11.83 -0.71
C GLY A 262 15.84 -13.13 -0.28
N TYR A 263 15.08 -14.21 -0.14
CA TYR A 263 15.63 -15.52 0.23
C TYR A 263 16.52 -16.11 -0.85
N SER A 264 16.16 -15.95 -2.12
CA SER A 264 16.96 -16.42 -3.26
C SER A 264 18.32 -15.71 -3.33
N LEU A 265 18.38 -14.45 -2.90
CA LEU A 265 19.59 -13.62 -2.94
C LEU A 265 20.43 -13.68 -1.67
N LYS A 266 19.99 -14.37 -0.61
CA LYS A 266 20.71 -14.46 0.67
C LYS A 266 22.14 -14.97 0.51
N GLY A 267 22.34 -15.94 -0.40
CA GLY A 267 23.64 -16.56 -0.68
C GLY A 267 24.61 -15.60 -1.37
N VAL A 268 24.11 -14.81 -2.31
CA VAL A 268 24.89 -13.80 -3.04
C VAL A 268 25.39 -12.70 -2.09
N PHE A 269 24.51 -12.24 -1.19
CA PHE A 269 24.88 -11.19 -0.24
C PHE A 269 25.58 -11.68 1.03
N ARG A 270 25.78 -13.01 1.18
CA ARG A 270 26.37 -13.67 2.36
C ARG A 270 25.68 -13.26 3.67
N VAL A 271 24.35 -13.17 3.64
CA VAL A 271 23.54 -12.77 4.80
C VAL A 271 23.04 -14.00 5.51
N GLN A 272 23.14 -14.01 6.83
CA GLN A 272 22.46 -15.00 7.65
C GLN A 272 21.06 -14.47 8.02
N LEU A 273 20.06 -14.98 7.30
CA LEU A 273 18.62 -14.78 7.57
C LEU A 273 18.07 -15.86 8.50
#